data_AF-A4HAA9-F1
#
_entry.id   AF-A4HAA9-F1
#
_cell.length_a   1.000
_cell.length_b   1.000
_cell.length_c   1.000
_cell.angle_alpha   90.00
_cell.angle_beta   90.00
_cell.angle_gamma   90.00
#
_symmetry.space_group_name_H-M   'P 1'
#
loop_
_entity.id
_entity.type
_entity.pdbx_description
1 polymer ?
#
loop_
_entity_poly.entity_id
_entity_poly.type
_entity_poly.pdbx_seq_one_letter_code
_entity_poly.pdbx_strand_id
1 'polypeptide(L)'
;MPPRSYDKKAYQTIYPQYLDSNLTPSEGRRLTKSQGVEHPTIDEILHALRVLGYKDVIVDPARSYPRSQSTAKFPVVPRGCIRVSIKTPVDEHYIKKSDFDTQQRSAVMDSIDTKQELLRRVATLIKERAPKRPHLSTVEEIIAAYNPVPQPKSKK
;
A
#
# COMPACT_ATOMS: atom_id res chain seq x y z
N MET A 1 24.01 5.71 -14.30
CA MET A 1 23.63 4.35 -14.71
C MET A 1 22.14 4.38 -15.02
N PRO A 2 21.68 4.09 -16.25
CA PRO A 2 20.25 4.02 -16.52
C PRO A 2 19.65 2.89 -15.65
N PRO A 3 18.40 3.02 -15.18
CA PRO A 3 17.76 1.94 -14.43
C PRO A 3 17.79 0.68 -15.29
N ARG A 4 18.23 -0.45 -14.70
CA ARG A 4 18.24 -1.77 -15.37
C ARG A 4 16.87 -1.97 -16.03
N SER A 5 16.89 -2.42 -17.28
CA SER A 5 15.72 -2.67 -18.13
C SER A 5 14.50 -3.06 -17.30
N TYR A 6 13.52 -2.15 -17.28
CA TYR A 6 12.36 -2.23 -16.40
C TYR A 6 11.39 -3.28 -16.93
N ASP A 7 11.66 -4.57 -16.69
CA ASP A 7 10.67 -5.60 -16.98
C ASP A 7 9.49 -5.44 -16.03
N LYS A 8 8.51 -4.64 -16.47
CA LYS A 8 7.25 -4.38 -15.78
C LYS A 8 6.55 -5.69 -15.37
N LYS A 9 6.79 -6.82 -16.05
CA LYS A 9 6.19 -8.11 -15.67
C LYS A 9 6.76 -8.70 -14.38
N ALA A 10 7.98 -8.33 -13.99
CA ALA A 10 8.62 -8.81 -12.76
C ALA A 10 8.09 -8.10 -11.49
N TYR A 11 7.46 -6.93 -11.66
CA TYR A 11 6.99 -6.11 -10.56
C TYR A 11 5.62 -6.54 -10.07
N GLN A 12 5.48 -6.62 -8.75
CA GLN A 12 4.21 -6.89 -8.10
C GLN A 12 3.52 -5.60 -7.69
N THR A 13 2.25 -5.48 -8.08
CA THR A 13 1.40 -4.34 -7.70
C THR A 13 0.81 -4.52 -6.31
N ILE A 14 0.91 -3.49 -5.49
CA ILE A 14 0.35 -3.35 -4.16
C ILE A 14 -0.63 -2.19 -4.20
N TYR A 15 -1.89 -2.49 -3.91
CA TYR A 15 -2.94 -1.49 -3.72
C TYR A 15 -3.19 -1.30 -2.22
N PRO A 16 -3.51 -0.08 -1.75
CA PRO A 16 -3.82 0.13 -0.33
C PRO A 16 -4.96 -0.76 0.19
N GLN A 17 -5.95 -1.05 -0.66
CA GLN A 17 -7.08 -1.93 -0.35
C GLN A 17 -6.67 -3.35 0.04
N TYR A 18 -5.47 -3.81 -0.30
CA TYR A 18 -4.98 -5.13 0.13
C TYR A 18 -4.70 -5.19 1.63
N LEU A 19 -4.31 -4.07 2.22
CA LEU A 19 -3.97 -3.93 3.64
C LEU A 19 -5.14 -3.42 4.47
N ASP A 20 -6.17 -2.84 3.84
CA ASP A 20 -7.27 -2.17 4.53
C ASP A 20 -8.13 -3.13 5.37
N SER A 21 -8.12 -2.97 6.69
CA SER A 21 -8.91 -3.79 7.62
C SER A 21 -10.42 -3.53 7.52
N ASN A 22 -10.83 -2.36 7.02
CA ASN A 22 -12.24 -1.95 6.88
C ASN A 22 -12.90 -2.52 5.62
N LEU A 23 -12.11 -3.12 4.72
CA LEU A 23 -12.61 -3.78 3.52
C LEU A 23 -12.76 -5.28 3.73
N THR A 24 -13.74 -5.91 3.11
CA THR A 24 -13.91 -7.37 3.11
C THR A 24 -12.93 -8.05 2.13
N PRO A 25 -12.77 -9.39 2.17
CA PRO A 25 -11.93 -10.10 1.20
C PRO A 25 -12.43 -9.97 -0.25
N SER A 26 -13.76 -9.94 -0.45
CA SER A 26 -14.37 -9.72 -1.77
C SER A 26 -14.06 -8.31 -2.28
N GLU A 27 -14.10 -7.31 -1.40
CA GLU A 27 -13.72 -5.91 -1.68
C GLU A 27 -12.22 -5.72 -1.92
N GLY A 28 -11.37 -6.72 -1.64
CA GLY A 28 -9.95 -6.71 -2.02
C GLY A 28 -8.96 -6.92 -0.88
N ARG A 29 -9.41 -6.93 0.38
CA ARG A 29 -8.52 -7.18 1.53
C ARG A 29 -7.80 -8.52 1.37
N ARG A 30 -6.48 -8.52 1.57
CA ARG A 30 -5.62 -9.71 1.46
C ARG A 30 -5.12 -10.22 2.80
N LEU A 31 -5.19 -9.38 3.84
CA LEU A 31 -4.80 -9.72 5.20
C LEU A 31 -6.02 -10.03 6.09
N THR A 32 -5.76 -10.67 7.24
CA THR A 32 -6.75 -10.77 8.31
C THR A 32 -7.02 -9.38 8.91
N LYS A 33 -8.17 -9.18 9.57
CA LYS A 33 -8.48 -7.87 10.19
C LYS A 33 -7.43 -7.45 11.23
N SER A 34 -6.93 -8.41 12.01
CA SER A 34 -5.90 -8.16 13.02
C SER A 34 -4.53 -7.82 12.42
N GLN A 35 -4.23 -8.28 11.20
CA GLN A 35 -3.00 -7.95 10.48
C GLN A 35 -3.14 -6.67 9.65
N GLY A 36 -4.32 -6.39 9.10
CA GLY A 36 -4.60 -5.21 8.28
C GLY A 36 -4.54 -3.88 9.04
N VAL A 37 -4.50 -2.78 8.29
CA VAL A 37 -4.38 -1.40 8.76
C VAL A 37 -5.66 -0.66 8.36
N GLU A 38 -6.15 0.23 9.22
CA GLU A 38 -7.29 1.09 8.86
C GLU A 38 -6.83 2.22 7.92
N HIS A 39 -7.54 2.38 6.80
CA HIS A 39 -7.33 3.46 5.83
C HIS A 39 -5.86 3.67 5.40
N PRO A 40 -5.17 2.61 4.90
CA PRO A 40 -3.77 2.72 4.51
C PRO A 40 -3.60 3.68 3.33
N THR A 41 -2.56 4.50 3.38
CA THR A 41 -2.21 5.46 2.32
C THR A 41 -1.03 4.97 1.48
N ILE A 42 -0.86 5.54 0.29
CA ILE A 42 0.29 5.24 -0.58
C ILE A 42 1.60 5.65 0.09
N ASP A 43 1.62 6.80 0.76
CA ASP A 43 2.82 7.33 1.40
C ASP A 43 3.29 6.45 2.56
N GLU A 44 2.35 5.92 3.36
CA GLU A 44 2.65 4.96 4.42
C GLU A 44 3.27 3.67 3.85
N ILE A 45 2.69 3.13 2.77
CA ILE A 45 3.20 1.92 2.12
C ILE A 45 4.58 2.18 1.51
N LEU A 46 4.77 3.30 0.83
CA LEU A 46 6.05 3.69 0.25
C LEU A 46 7.12 3.85 1.32
N HIS A 47 6.79 4.47 2.44
CA HIS A 47 7.70 4.62 3.55
C HIS A 47 8.06 3.26 4.18
N ALA A 48 7.07 2.39 4.43
CA ALA A 48 7.32 1.05 4.95
C ALA A 48 8.23 0.23 4.02
N LEU A 49 8.01 0.31 2.70
CA LEU A 49 8.89 -0.36 1.72
C LEU A 49 10.33 0.18 1.77
N ARG A 50 10.52 1.50 1.95
CA ARG A 50 11.86 2.09 2.11
C ARG A 50 12.53 1.62 3.40
N VAL A 51 11.79 1.51 4.51
CA VAL A 51 12.30 0.97 5.78
C VAL A 51 12.70 -0.50 5.64
N LEU A 52 11.96 -1.28 4.86
CA LEU A 52 12.31 -2.67 4.51
C LEU A 52 13.51 -2.80 3.58
N GLY A 53 14.06 -1.69 3.07
CA GLY A 53 15.25 -1.69 2.20
C GLY A 53 14.97 -1.73 0.70
N TYR A 54 13.70 -1.68 0.27
CA TYR A 54 13.38 -1.60 -1.16
C TYR A 54 13.79 -0.24 -1.73
N LYS A 55 14.74 -0.27 -2.66
CA LYS A 55 15.24 0.93 -3.36
C LYS A 55 14.50 1.21 -4.66
N ASP A 56 14.10 0.17 -5.38
CA ASP A 56 13.43 0.26 -6.67
C ASP A 56 11.92 0.05 -6.51
N VAL A 57 11.19 1.16 -6.37
CA VAL A 57 9.75 1.19 -6.14
C VAL A 57 9.13 2.19 -7.10
N ILE A 58 8.13 1.76 -7.88
CA ILE A 58 7.34 2.65 -8.73
C ILE A 58 6.05 3.02 -8.02
N VAL A 59 5.73 4.31 -8.02
CA VAL A 59 4.40 4.81 -7.69
C VAL A 59 3.67 5.12 -8.99
N ASP A 60 2.51 4.50 -9.19
CA ASP A 60 1.60 4.81 -10.30
C ASP A 60 0.35 5.46 -9.71
N PRO A 61 0.24 6.80 -9.68
CA PRO A 61 -0.84 7.52 -9.02
C PRO A 61 -2.16 7.49 -9.81
N ALA A 62 -2.13 7.17 -11.10
CA ALA A 62 -3.31 7.22 -11.96
C ALA A 62 -4.17 5.94 -11.86
N ARG A 63 -3.53 4.79 -11.59
CA ARG A 63 -4.20 3.48 -11.49
C ARG A 63 -5.14 3.40 -10.31
N SER A 64 -6.34 2.88 -10.52
CA SER A 64 -7.26 2.52 -9.44
C SER A 64 -7.39 1.01 -9.32
N TYR A 65 -7.75 0.54 -8.12
CA TYR A 65 -8.05 -0.87 -7.92
C TYR A 65 -9.37 -1.22 -8.61
N PRO A 66 -9.45 -2.24 -9.49
CA PRO A 66 -10.66 -2.50 -10.27
C PRO A 66 -11.92 -2.71 -9.43
N ARG A 67 -11.82 -3.36 -8.26
CA ARG A 67 -12.99 -3.63 -7.40
C ARG A 67 -13.43 -2.42 -6.56
N SER A 68 -12.66 -1.33 -6.55
CA SER A 68 -13.11 -0.07 -5.94
C SER A 68 -13.79 0.84 -6.95
N GLN A 69 -13.86 0.46 -8.23
CA GLN A 69 -14.57 1.22 -9.25
C GLN A 69 -16.08 0.97 -9.13
N SER A 70 -16.88 2.01 -9.33
CA SER A 70 -18.35 1.91 -9.39
C SER A 70 -19.01 1.23 -8.18
N THR A 71 -18.41 1.37 -6.99
CA THR A 71 -18.95 0.81 -5.74
C THR A 71 -19.47 1.94 -4.85
N ALA A 72 -20.65 1.75 -4.24
CA ALA A 72 -21.26 2.75 -3.36
C ALA A 72 -20.39 3.16 -2.16
N LYS A 73 -19.48 2.27 -1.73
CA LYS A 73 -18.52 2.51 -0.64
C LYS A 73 -17.46 3.57 -0.97
N PHE A 74 -17.20 3.81 -2.26
CA PHE A 74 -16.22 4.79 -2.72
C PHE A 74 -16.93 5.84 -3.58
N PRO A 75 -17.47 6.92 -2.97
CA PRO A 75 -18.03 8.04 -3.72
C PRO A 75 -17.01 8.64 -4.70
N VAL A 76 -15.75 8.68 -4.27
CA VAL A 76 -14.60 9.01 -5.10
C VAL A 76 -13.71 7.78 -5.19
N VAL A 77 -13.42 7.34 -6.41
CA VAL A 77 -12.60 6.13 -6.64
C VAL A 77 -11.18 6.37 -6.11
N PRO A 78 -10.71 5.58 -5.14
CA PRO A 78 -9.34 5.71 -4.64
C PRO A 78 -8.36 5.36 -5.76
N ARG A 79 -7.36 6.21 -5.93
CA ARG A 79 -6.31 6.06 -6.94
C ARG A 79 -4.95 5.87 -6.31
N GLY A 80 -4.10 5.28 -7.12
CA GLY A 80 -2.72 5.03 -6.92
C GLY A 80 -2.41 3.60 -6.47
N CYS A 81 -1.27 3.10 -6.94
CA CYS A 81 -0.72 1.82 -6.55
C CYS A 81 0.80 1.88 -6.54
N ILE A 82 1.40 0.96 -5.80
CA ILE A 82 2.84 0.82 -5.72
C ILE A 82 3.25 -0.47 -6.42
N ARG A 83 4.36 -0.45 -7.13
CA ARG A 83 4.92 -1.61 -7.80
C ARG A 83 6.32 -1.85 -7.28
N VAL A 84 6.60 -3.09 -6.87
CA VAL A 84 7.89 -3.48 -6.30
C VAL A 84 8.30 -4.86 -6.79
N SER A 85 9.60 -5.08 -7.02
CA SER A 85 10.15 -6.40 -7.32
C SER A 85 10.36 -7.17 -6.02
N ILE A 86 9.75 -8.35 -5.91
CA ILE A 86 9.95 -9.25 -4.75
C ILE A 86 11.13 -10.18 -4.99
N LYS A 87 11.32 -10.59 -6.25
CA LYS A 87 12.39 -11.47 -6.70
C LYS A 87 13.35 -10.71 -7.59
N THR A 88 14.61 -11.13 -7.54
CA THR A 88 15.68 -10.60 -8.36
C THR A 88 15.33 -10.69 -9.87
N PRO A 89 15.69 -9.69 -10.69
CA PRO A 89 15.43 -9.72 -12.14
C PRO A 89 16.07 -10.92 -12.82
N VAL A 90 15.52 -11.32 -13.97
CA VAL A 90 15.92 -12.53 -14.73
C VAL A 90 17.38 -12.47 -15.18
N ASP A 91 17.86 -11.25 -15.46
CA ASP A 91 19.16 -11.03 -16.11
C ASP A 91 20.35 -11.25 -15.16
N GLU A 92 20.12 -11.42 -13.85
CA GLU A 92 21.17 -11.88 -12.94
C GLU A 92 21.33 -13.40 -13.09
N HIS A 93 22.53 -13.82 -13.48
CA HIS A 93 22.85 -15.20 -13.84
C HIS A 93 22.51 -16.14 -12.67
N TYR A 94 21.45 -16.92 -12.83
CA TYR A 94 21.12 -17.98 -11.89
C TYR A 94 22.21 -19.05 -11.94
N ILE A 95 22.91 -19.24 -10.82
CA ILE A 95 23.84 -20.35 -10.64
C ILE A 95 23.00 -21.55 -10.19
N LYS A 96 22.77 -22.51 -11.09
CA LYS A 96 22.08 -23.78 -10.80
C LYS A 96 22.89 -24.52 -9.75
N LYS A 97 22.32 -24.76 -8.57
CA LYS A 97 23.04 -25.43 -7.46
C LYS A 97 22.97 -26.95 -7.53
N SER A 98 21.98 -27.51 -8.22
CA SER A 98 21.82 -28.96 -8.41
C SER A 98 20.96 -29.30 -9.63
N ASP A 99 20.97 -30.56 -10.07
CA ASP A 99 20.13 -31.01 -11.19
C ASP A 99 18.63 -31.10 -10.86
N PHE A 100 18.27 -31.07 -9.59
CA PHE A 100 16.90 -31.00 -9.09
C PHE A 100 16.45 -29.56 -8.77
N ASP A 101 17.29 -28.56 -9.05
CA ASP A 101 17.05 -27.18 -8.66
C ASP A 101 15.90 -26.57 -9.47
N THR A 102 14.74 -26.44 -8.83
CA THR A 102 13.49 -25.96 -9.43
C THR A 102 13.47 -24.43 -9.47
N GLN A 103 14.38 -23.81 -10.22
CA GLN A 103 14.38 -22.39 -10.62
C GLN A 103 13.70 -21.41 -9.61
N GLN A 104 14.12 -21.41 -8.35
CA GLN A 104 13.63 -20.41 -7.40
C GLN A 104 14.58 -19.22 -7.41
N ARG A 105 14.15 -18.11 -8.04
CA ARG A 105 14.89 -16.85 -7.93
C ARG A 105 14.95 -16.41 -6.46
N SER A 106 16.10 -15.90 -6.05
CA SER A 106 16.29 -15.27 -4.75
C SER A 106 15.34 -14.08 -4.57
N ALA A 107 14.95 -13.82 -3.33
CA ALA A 107 14.25 -12.61 -2.97
C ALA A 107 15.18 -11.40 -3.06
N VAL A 108 14.60 -10.23 -3.36
CA VAL A 108 15.31 -8.93 -3.35
C VAL A 108 15.74 -8.56 -1.93
N MET A 109 14.96 -8.95 -0.92
CA MET A 109 15.26 -8.74 0.49
C MET A 109 15.21 -10.07 1.22
N ASP A 110 16.21 -10.31 2.08
CA ASP A 110 16.29 -11.52 2.89
C ASP A 110 14.98 -11.70 3.68
N SER A 111 14.42 -12.92 3.67
CA SER A 111 13.17 -13.30 4.34
C SER A 111 11.85 -12.68 3.83
N ILE A 112 11.85 -12.05 2.63
CA ILE A 112 10.62 -11.59 1.97
C ILE A 112 10.46 -12.25 0.59
N ASP A 113 10.14 -13.54 0.61
CA ASP A 113 10.06 -14.34 -0.63
C ASP A 113 8.69 -14.27 -1.32
N THR A 114 7.66 -13.86 -0.58
CA THR A 114 6.28 -13.88 -1.06
C THR A 114 5.59 -12.54 -0.91
N LYS A 115 4.61 -12.29 -1.79
CA LYS A 115 3.75 -11.12 -1.72
C LYS A 115 2.97 -11.04 -0.42
N GLN A 116 2.55 -12.18 0.14
CA GLN A 116 1.81 -12.21 1.40
C GLN A 116 2.69 -11.77 2.57
N GLU A 117 3.94 -12.25 2.63
CA GLU A 117 4.88 -11.85 3.66
C GLU A 117 5.22 -10.35 3.58
N LEU A 118 5.44 -9.84 2.36
CA LEU A 118 5.64 -8.42 2.12
C LEU A 118 4.46 -7.59 2.66
N LEU A 119 3.23 -7.97 2.34
CA LEU A 119 2.04 -7.26 2.80
C LEU A 119 1.94 -7.26 4.33
N ARG A 120 2.25 -8.38 5.00
CA ARG A 120 2.26 -8.47 6.47
C ARG A 120 3.29 -7.53 7.08
N ARG A 121 4.53 -7.55 6.60
CA ARG A 121 5.60 -6.68 7.12
C ARG A 121 5.31 -5.21 6.92
N VAL A 122 4.80 -4.85 5.74
CA VAL A 122 4.35 -3.48 5.46
C VAL A 122 3.27 -3.05 6.45
N ALA A 123 2.24 -3.89 6.67
CA ALA A 123 1.17 -3.58 7.62
C ALA A 123 1.69 -3.43 9.06
N THR A 124 2.61 -4.29 9.50
CA THR A 124 3.26 -4.21 10.82
C THR A 124 4.00 -2.88 10.99
N LEU A 125 4.83 -2.49 10.03
CA LEU A 125 5.57 -1.22 10.09
C LEU A 125 4.65 0.00 10.11
N ILE A 126 3.54 -0.04 9.36
CA ILE A 126 2.55 1.04 9.36
C ILE A 126 1.83 1.13 10.73
N LYS A 127 1.63 0.01 11.43
CA LYS A 127 1.07 -0.02 12.78
C LYS A 127 2.03 0.48 13.84
N GLU A 128 3.29 0.08 13.79
CA GLU A 128 4.32 0.55 14.73
C GLU A 128 4.47 2.07 14.69
N ARG A 129 4.18 2.69 13.54
CA ARG A 129 4.25 4.14 13.33
C ARG A 129 2.94 4.90 13.59
N ALA A 130 1.93 4.25 14.17
CA ALA A 130 0.59 4.78 14.37
C ALA A 130 0.46 6.18 15.05
N PRO A 131 1.35 6.68 15.94
CA PRO A 131 1.12 7.99 16.57
C PRO A 131 1.24 9.20 15.62
N LYS A 132 1.51 9.01 14.32
CA LYS A 132 1.61 10.09 13.32
C LYS A 132 0.55 10.04 12.22
N ARG A 133 -0.50 9.21 12.34
CA ARG A 133 -1.56 9.21 11.32
C ARG A 133 -2.39 10.49 11.44
N PRO A 134 -2.64 11.21 10.33
CA PRO A 134 -3.60 12.29 10.35
C PRO A 134 -4.96 11.72 10.76
N HIS A 135 -5.51 12.22 11.86
CA HIS A 135 -6.90 11.94 12.22
C HIS A 135 -7.77 12.52 11.10
N LEU A 136 -8.44 11.64 10.33
CA LEU A 136 -9.43 12.08 9.36
C LEU A 136 -10.59 12.65 10.16
N SER A 137 -10.72 13.98 10.17
CA SER A 137 -11.85 14.64 10.81
C SER A 137 -13.15 14.09 10.23
N THR A 138 -14.05 13.64 11.09
CA THR A 138 -15.34 13.10 10.66
C THR A 138 -16.09 14.16 9.84
N VAL A 139 -16.94 13.75 8.90
CA VAL A 139 -17.78 14.70 8.12
C VAL A 139 -18.54 15.65 9.06
N GLU A 140 -18.97 15.15 10.21
CA GLU A 140 -19.60 15.92 11.28
C GLU A 140 -18.69 17.00 11.87
N GLU A 141 -17.41 16.68 12.13
CA GLU A 141 -16.42 17.65 12.63
C GLU A 141 -16.13 18.75 11.62
N ILE A 142 -16.08 18.41 10.33
CA ILE A 142 -15.88 19.38 9.25
C ILE A 142 -17.09 20.32 9.13
N ILE A 143 -18.32 19.78 9.20
CA ILE A 143 -19.55 20.58 9.17
C ILE A 143 -19.64 21.48 10.41
N ALA A 144 -19.30 20.97 11.59
CA ALA A 144 -19.28 21.74 12.83
C ALA A 144 -18.24 22.88 12.79
N ALA A 145 -17.07 22.65 12.20
CA ALA A 145 -16.05 23.68 12.00
C ALA A 145 -16.48 24.78 11.01
N TYR A 146 -17.34 24.44 10.03
CA TYR A 146 -17.78 25.37 8.99
C TYR A 146 -19.04 26.19 9.36
N ASN A 147 -19.79 25.78 10.39
CA ASN A 147 -20.93 26.55 10.92
C ASN A 147 -20.52 27.35 12.17
N PRO A 148 -19.96 28.56 12.04
CA PRO A 148 -19.71 29.41 13.18
C PRO A 148 -21.05 29.78 13.84
N VAL A 149 -21.14 29.57 15.15
CA VAL A 149 -22.24 30.02 16.00
C VAL A 149 -22.53 31.50 15.70
N PRO A 150 -23.79 31.91 15.41
CA PRO A 150 -24.10 33.30 15.12
C PRO A 150 -23.73 34.18 16.31
N GLN A 151 -22.79 35.11 16.11
CA GLN A 151 -22.42 36.06 17.15
C GLN A 151 -23.62 36.93 17.52
N PRO A 152 -23.87 37.15 18.83
CA PRO A 152 -25.00 37.97 19.27
C PRO A 152 -24.82 39.39 18.75
N LYS A 153 -25.79 39.87 17.96
CA LYS A 153 -25.80 41.24 17.46
C LYS A 153 -25.85 42.19 18.67
N SER A 154 -24.77 42.93 18.91
CA SER A 154 -24.78 44.04 19.87
C SER A 154 -25.81 45.07 19.38
N LYS A 155 -26.92 45.21 20.10
CA LYS A 155 -27.87 46.31 19.89
C LYS A 155 -27.15 47.61 20.26
N LYS A 156 -27.03 48.53 19.30
CA LYS A 156 -26.69 49.93 19.54
C LYS A 156 -27.91 50.65 20.09
#